data_AF-A0A1L8WSE5-F1
#
_entry.id   AF-A0A1L8WSE5-F1
#
_cell.length_a   1.000
_cell.length_b   1.000
_cell.length_c   1.000
_cell.angle_alpha   90.00
_cell.angle_beta   90.00
_cell.angle_gamma   90.00
#
_symmetry.space_group_name_H-M   'P 1'
#
loop_
_entity.id
_entity.type
_entity.pdbx_description
1 polymer ?
#
loop_
_entity_poly.entity_id
_entity_poly.type
_entity_poly.pdbx_seq_one_letter_code
_entity_poly.pdbx_strand_id
1 'polypeptide(L)'
;MKNFSKRPISQVKVADIVEDMAMSRGAFYKYFDDLEDAYTYAIHYYSLQIHQDLLQYIHKSKQDFFRGIENYLAWCSTLDTKNNYWCILQFLTQSNDFSRHKRITSSKSEEIHEWFNLLKINHFSIKDSEEALSFLYFIMDLVITSLTDCIANAWTTKQLLHDYHYKVKWLQVGLKRRE
;
A
#
# COMPACT_ATOMS: atom_id res chain seq x y z
N MET A 1 11.01 12.37 3.01
CA MET A 1 10.78 11.22 2.08
C MET A 1 12.01 10.82 1.30
N LYS A 2 12.65 11.74 0.55
CA LYS A 2 13.87 11.41 -0.21
C LYS A 2 14.98 10.81 0.66
N ASN A 3 15.11 11.25 1.91
CA ASN A 3 16.09 10.67 2.85
C ASN A 3 15.78 9.23 3.24
N PHE A 4 14.51 8.93 3.56
CA PHE A 4 14.11 7.58 3.96
C PHE A 4 14.00 6.59 2.79
N SER A 5 13.73 7.05 1.56
CA SER A 5 13.59 6.16 0.40
C SER A 5 14.94 5.78 -0.24
N LYS A 6 16.00 6.53 0.03
CA LYS A 6 17.32 6.35 -0.59
C LYS A 6 18.31 5.59 0.28
N ARG A 7 18.06 5.51 1.59
CA ARG A 7 19.00 4.96 2.58
C ARG A 7 18.23 4.23 3.68
N PRO A 8 18.79 3.14 4.24
CA PRO A 8 18.25 2.53 5.46
C PRO A 8 18.16 3.56 6.58
N ILE A 9 17.17 3.40 7.48
CA ILE A 9 16.96 4.31 8.62
C ILE A 9 18.24 4.53 9.45
N SER A 10 19.06 3.49 9.61
CA SER A 10 20.35 3.53 10.34
C SER A 10 21.38 4.51 9.76
N GLN A 11 21.18 4.93 8.50
CA GLN A 11 22.05 5.88 7.80
C GLN A 11 21.42 7.28 7.67
N VAL A 12 20.16 7.45 8.10
CA VAL A 12 19.47 8.74 8.07
C VAL A 12 19.77 9.49 9.35
N LYS A 13 20.07 10.80 9.26
CA LYS A 13 20.24 11.66 10.42
C LYS A 13 19.12 12.68 10.50
N VAL A 14 18.74 13.05 11.71
CA VAL A 14 17.82 14.18 11.96
C VAL A 14 18.33 15.45 11.27
N ALA A 15 19.66 15.66 11.23
CA ALA A 15 20.28 16.79 10.51
C ALA A 15 19.90 16.82 9.01
N ASP A 16 19.96 15.67 8.33
CA ASP A 16 19.62 15.56 6.91
C ASP A 16 18.14 15.86 6.67
N ILE A 17 17.25 15.45 7.59
CA ILE A 17 15.81 15.70 7.50
C ILE A 17 15.50 17.19 7.69
N VAL A 18 16.07 17.81 8.72
CA VAL A 18 15.75 19.21 9.03
C VAL A 18 16.34 20.17 7.98
N GLU A 19 17.48 19.82 7.38
CA GLU A 19 18.06 20.55 6.24
C GLU A 19 17.16 20.46 5.01
N ASP A 20 16.72 19.26 4.63
CA ASP A 20 15.82 19.06 3.48
C ASP A 20 14.44 19.74 3.67
N MET A 21 13.94 19.78 4.90
CA MET A 21 12.65 20.40 5.23
C MET A 21 12.77 21.89 5.56
N ALA A 22 13.98 22.46 5.48
CA ALA A 22 14.30 23.84 5.85
C ALA A 22 13.72 24.23 7.23
N MET A 23 13.85 23.32 8.20
CA MET A 23 13.34 23.49 9.56
C MET A 23 14.49 23.44 10.60
N SER A 24 14.22 23.91 11.82
CA SER A 24 15.19 23.80 12.91
C SER A 24 15.11 22.44 13.60
N ARG A 25 16.20 22.01 14.24
CA ARG A 25 16.19 20.81 15.10
C ARG A 25 15.18 20.92 16.23
N GLY A 26 15.04 22.11 16.82
CA GLY A 26 14.04 22.35 17.87
C GLY A 26 12.60 22.19 17.37
N ALA A 27 12.32 22.55 16.11
CA ALA A 27 11.02 22.31 15.51
C ALA A 27 10.75 20.81 15.28
N PHE A 28 11.77 20.02 14.93
CA PHE A 28 11.63 18.58 14.76
C PHE A 28 11.20 17.89 16.06
N TYR A 29 11.92 18.19 17.16
CA TYR A 29 11.64 17.60 18.48
C TYR A 29 10.35 18.11 19.14
N LYS A 30 9.62 19.03 18.47
CA LYS A 30 8.26 19.41 18.87
C LYS A 30 7.21 18.42 18.37
N TYR A 31 7.50 17.72 17.27
CA TYR A 31 6.59 16.79 16.61
C TYR A 31 6.97 15.34 16.80
N PHE A 32 8.27 15.05 16.94
CA PHE A 32 8.79 13.69 17.03
C PHE A 32 9.79 13.57 18.16
N ASP A 33 9.70 12.49 18.94
CA ASP A 33 10.63 12.23 20.04
C ASP A 33 12.03 11.91 19.50
N ASP A 34 12.09 11.13 18.42
CA ASP A 34 13.32 10.75 17.74
C ASP A 34 13.09 10.46 16.24
N LEU A 35 14.13 9.88 15.60
CA LEU A 35 14.08 9.49 14.20
C LEU A 35 13.15 8.30 13.94
N GLU A 36 13.04 7.38 14.89
CA GLU A 36 12.21 6.17 14.79
C GLU A 36 10.73 6.53 14.84
N ASP A 37 10.36 7.48 15.71
CA ASP A 37 9.01 8.04 15.79
C ASP A 37 8.60 8.72 14.46
N ALA A 38 9.48 9.58 13.93
CA ALA A 38 9.27 10.21 12.62
C ALA A 38 9.16 9.17 11.48
N TYR A 39 9.95 8.11 11.54
CA TYR A 39 9.94 7.02 10.56
C TYR A 39 8.63 6.22 10.63
N THR A 40 8.23 5.81 11.83
CA THR A 40 6.98 5.08 12.08
C THR A 40 5.76 5.90 11.67
N TYR A 41 5.75 7.19 12.02
CA TYR A 41 4.71 8.12 11.58
C TYR A 41 4.64 8.21 10.05
N ALA A 42 5.78 8.32 9.38
CA ALA A 42 5.83 8.35 7.92
C ALA A 42 5.25 7.07 7.33
N ILE A 43 5.65 5.88 7.79
CA ILE A 43 5.09 4.63 7.27
C ILE A 43 3.57 4.63 7.44
N HIS A 44 3.05 4.95 8.63
CA HIS A 44 1.61 4.98 8.86
C HIS A 44 0.88 5.94 7.92
N TYR A 45 1.39 7.17 7.78
CA TYR A 45 0.81 8.20 6.94
C TYR A 45 0.74 7.78 5.47
N TYR A 46 1.85 7.28 4.93
CA TYR A 46 1.90 6.90 3.52
C TYR A 46 1.19 5.57 3.24
N SER A 47 1.18 4.63 4.18
CA SER A 47 0.34 3.42 4.06
C SER A 47 -1.13 3.80 3.93
N LEU A 48 -1.62 4.75 4.74
CA LEU A 48 -3.00 5.25 4.62
C LEU A 48 -3.25 5.90 3.25
N GLN A 49 -2.29 6.68 2.74
CA GLN A 49 -2.38 7.27 1.41
C GLN A 49 -2.50 6.19 0.31
N ILE A 50 -1.62 5.18 0.33
CA ILE A 50 -1.67 4.06 -0.63
C ILE A 50 -3.01 3.31 -0.54
N HIS A 51 -3.50 3.06 0.68
CA HIS A 51 -4.80 2.40 0.88
C HIS A 51 -5.95 3.19 0.26
N GLN A 52 -5.98 4.51 0.49
CA GLN A 52 -7.02 5.39 -0.07
C GLN A 52 -6.95 5.44 -1.59
N ASP A 53 -5.75 5.55 -2.16
CA ASP A 53 -5.58 5.58 -3.61
C ASP A 53 -6.01 4.25 -4.25
N LEU A 54 -5.59 3.11 -3.69
CA LEU A 54 -6.01 1.81 -4.17
C LEU A 54 -7.54 1.69 -4.18
N LEU A 55 -8.20 2.04 -3.06
CA LEU A 55 -9.66 2.00 -2.97
C LEU A 55 -10.31 2.91 -4.02
N GLN A 56 -9.77 4.10 -4.29
CA GLN A 56 -10.29 4.96 -5.36
C GLN A 56 -10.23 4.31 -6.75
N TYR A 57 -9.14 3.60 -7.07
CA TYR A 57 -9.03 2.86 -8.33
C TYR A 57 -10.03 1.72 -8.44
N ILE A 58 -10.24 0.99 -7.34
CA ILE A 58 -11.27 -0.07 -7.27
C ILE A 58 -12.67 0.53 -7.41
N HIS A 59 -12.97 1.64 -6.74
CA HIS A 59 -14.27 2.33 -6.86
C HIS A 59 -14.53 2.86 -8.28
N LYS A 60 -13.51 3.38 -8.98
CA LYS A 60 -13.63 3.78 -10.40
C LYS A 60 -14.00 2.59 -11.30
N SER A 61 -13.55 1.40 -10.93
CA SER A 61 -13.84 0.14 -11.63
C SER A 61 -14.82 -0.73 -10.83
N LYS A 62 -15.84 -0.13 -10.19
CA LYS A 62 -16.72 -0.84 -9.23
C LYS A 62 -17.39 -2.12 -9.73
N GLN A 63 -17.52 -2.30 -11.04
CA GLN A 63 -18.10 -3.50 -11.67
C GLN A 63 -17.05 -4.59 -11.96
N ASP A 64 -15.76 -4.27 -11.85
CA ASP A 64 -14.64 -5.18 -12.02
C ASP A 64 -13.54 -4.85 -11.00
N PHE A 65 -13.70 -5.42 -9.80
CA PHE A 65 -12.82 -5.24 -8.66
C PHE A 65 -11.34 -5.46 -9.00
N PHE A 66 -11.03 -6.59 -9.65
CA PHE A 66 -9.65 -6.96 -9.96
C PHE A 66 -9.07 -6.07 -11.05
N ARG A 67 -9.89 -5.59 -12.00
CA ARG A 67 -9.43 -4.59 -12.97
C ARG A 67 -9.07 -3.26 -12.31
N GLY A 68 -9.78 -2.86 -11.25
CA GLY A 68 -9.41 -1.68 -10.46
C GLY A 68 -8.01 -1.79 -9.87
N ILE A 69 -7.68 -2.94 -9.28
CA ILE A 69 -6.34 -3.23 -8.75
C ILE A 69 -5.30 -3.28 -9.88
N GLU A 70 -5.61 -3.95 -11.00
CA GLU A 70 -4.75 -4.01 -12.19
C GLU A 70 -4.38 -2.61 -12.68
N ASN A 71 -5.36 -1.72 -12.80
CA ASN A 71 -5.16 -0.34 -13.24
C ASN A 71 -4.25 0.43 -12.25
N TYR A 72 -4.42 0.21 -10.95
CA TYR A 72 -3.56 0.81 -9.93
C TYR A 72 -2.11 0.32 -10.04
N LEU A 73 -1.91 -0.99 -10.12
CA LEU A 73 -0.58 -1.61 -10.30
C LEU A 73 0.10 -1.13 -11.59
N ALA A 74 -0.66 -1.10 -12.69
CA ALA A 74 -0.16 -0.62 -13.98
C ALA A 74 0.31 0.84 -13.87
N TRP A 75 -0.52 1.71 -13.29
CA TRP A 75 -0.15 3.11 -13.07
C TRP A 75 1.12 3.24 -12.20
N CYS A 76 1.18 2.54 -11.06
CA CYS A 76 2.36 2.54 -10.18
C CYS A 76 3.65 2.16 -10.93
N SER A 77 3.59 1.14 -11.80
CA SER A 77 4.76 0.68 -12.56
C SER A 77 5.23 1.65 -13.65
N THR A 78 4.42 2.65 -14.01
CA THR A 78 4.76 3.66 -15.03
C THR A 78 5.39 4.92 -14.43
N LEU A 79 5.44 5.03 -13.10
CA LEU A 79 5.95 6.20 -12.41
C LEU A 79 7.46 6.34 -12.60
N ASP A 80 7.91 7.56 -12.92
CA ASP A 80 9.33 7.88 -13.00
C ASP A 80 9.98 7.83 -11.61
N THR A 81 11.26 7.43 -11.56
CA THR A 81 12.05 7.38 -10.31
C THR A 81 12.14 8.71 -9.55
N LYS A 82 11.92 9.84 -10.22
CA LYS A 82 11.88 11.20 -9.65
C LYS A 82 10.50 11.57 -9.11
N ASN A 83 9.47 10.79 -9.39
CA ASN A 83 8.12 11.04 -8.90
C ASN A 83 8.05 10.82 -7.39
N ASN A 84 7.41 11.75 -6.67
CA ASN A 84 7.27 11.64 -5.21
C ASN A 84 6.51 10.38 -4.79
N TYR A 85 5.52 9.96 -5.57
CA TYR A 85 4.77 8.73 -5.34
C TYR A 85 5.65 7.49 -5.50
N TRP A 86 6.55 7.48 -6.49
CA TRP A 86 7.53 6.41 -6.62
C TRP A 86 8.44 6.34 -5.39
N CYS A 87 8.90 7.49 -4.87
CA CYS A 87 9.68 7.51 -3.64
C CYS A 87 8.90 6.96 -2.43
N ILE A 88 7.59 7.23 -2.37
CA ILE A 88 6.69 6.68 -1.35
C ILE A 88 6.61 5.15 -1.48
N LEU A 89 6.36 4.63 -2.68
CA LEU A 89 6.31 3.19 -2.93
C LEU A 89 7.63 2.54 -2.52
N GLN A 90 8.76 3.07 -2.99
CA GLN A 90 10.08 2.56 -2.65
C GLN A 90 10.31 2.54 -1.14
N PHE A 91 9.98 3.63 -0.44
CA PHE A 91 10.09 3.71 1.02
C PHE A 91 9.26 2.64 1.73
N LEU A 92 8.00 2.48 1.34
CA LEU A 92 7.09 1.51 1.95
C LEU A 92 7.50 0.06 1.68
N THR A 93 7.92 -0.25 0.44
CA THR A 93 8.35 -1.61 0.08
C THR A 93 9.66 -2.05 0.73
N GLN A 94 10.52 -1.10 1.12
CA GLN A 94 11.76 -1.38 1.85
C GLN A 94 11.55 -1.48 3.36
N SER A 95 10.39 -1.01 3.86
CA SER A 95 10.05 -1.02 5.27
C SER A 95 9.45 -2.38 5.64
N ASN A 96 10.21 -3.22 6.35
CA ASN A 96 9.71 -4.50 6.89
C ASN A 96 8.48 -4.35 7.80
N ASP A 97 8.19 -3.13 8.25
CA ASP A 97 7.04 -2.84 9.10
C ASP A 97 5.75 -2.59 8.33
N PHE A 98 5.75 -2.45 7.00
CA PHE A 98 4.53 -2.17 6.23
C PHE A 98 3.37 -3.11 6.62
N SER A 99 3.62 -4.42 6.63
CA SER A 99 2.63 -5.46 6.99
C SER A 99 2.40 -5.64 8.50
N ARG A 100 3.18 -4.97 9.37
CA ARG A 100 3.13 -5.13 10.84
C ARG A 100 2.33 -4.03 11.56
N HIS A 101 1.83 -3.04 10.82
CA HIS A 101 1.03 -1.97 11.42
C HIS A 101 -0.26 -2.53 12.02
N LYS A 102 -0.63 -1.97 13.18
CA LYS A 102 -1.91 -2.25 13.84
C LYS A 102 -3.03 -2.09 12.82
N ARG A 103 -3.72 -3.19 12.51
CA ARG A 103 -4.94 -3.14 11.69
C ARG A 103 -5.79 -2.02 12.27
N ILE A 104 -6.11 -1.03 11.44
CA ILE A 104 -7.04 0.04 11.79
C ILE A 104 -8.35 -0.67 12.15
N THR A 105 -8.58 -0.84 13.45
CA THR A 105 -9.84 -1.34 14.02
C THR A 105 -10.90 -0.24 14.09
N SER A 106 -10.53 0.97 13.68
CA SER A 106 -11.31 2.20 13.73
C SER A 106 -11.44 2.80 12.33
N SER A 107 -11.89 2.01 11.36
CA SER A 107 -12.53 2.62 10.19
C SER A 107 -13.90 3.12 10.66
N LYS A 108 -14.25 4.35 10.29
CA LYS A 108 -15.60 4.87 10.52
C LYS A 108 -16.59 3.86 9.94
N SER A 109 -17.73 3.62 10.61
CA SER A 109 -18.74 2.66 10.15
C SER A 109 -19.04 2.81 8.65
N GLU A 110 -19.05 4.05 8.16
CA GLU A 110 -19.25 4.43 6.76
C GLU A 110 -18.24 3.76 5.78
N GLU A 111 -16.93 3.79 6.09
CA GLU A 111 -15.89 3.24 5.20
C GLU A 111 -16.00 1.71 5.08
N ILE A 112 -16.33 1.04 6.19
CA ILE A 112 -16.60 -0.40 6.19
C ILE A 112 -17.86 -0.70 5.37
N HIS A 113 -18.90 0.11 5.50
CA HIS A 113 -20.14 -0.07 4.75
C HIS A 113 -19.94 0.10 3.25
N GLU A 114 -19.19 1.12 2.83
CA GLU A 114 -18.82 1.32 1.42
C GLU A 114 -18.01 0.15 0.87
N TRP A 115 -17.01 -0.32 1.63
CA TRP A 115 -16.24 -1.51 1.31
C TRP A 115 -17.14 -2.74 1.14
N PHE A 116 -18.03 -2.99 2.10
CA PHE A 116 -18.93 -4.15 2.06
C PHE A 116 -19.87 -4.11 0.86
N ASN A 117 -20.39 -2.92 0.52
CA ASN A 117 -21.23 -2.73 -0.67
C ASN A 117 -20.47 -3.02 -1.96
N LEU A 118 -19.20 -2.62 -2.04
CA LEU A 118 -18.34 -2.88 -3.18
C LEU A 118 -18.07 -4.39 -3.35
N LEU A 119 -17.86 -5.14 -2.27
CA LEU A 119 -17.72 -6.60 -2.31
C LEU A 119 -19.02 -7.28 -2.81
N LYS A 120 -20.19 -6.79 -2.38
CA LYS A 120 -21.49 -7.29 -2.84
C LYS A 120 -21.73 -7.06 -4.33
N ILE A 121 -21.39 -5.86 -4.84
CA ILE A 121 -21.51 -5.53 -6.27
C ILE A 121 -20.68 -6.48 -7.12
N ASN A 122 -19.54 -6.94 -6.61
CA ASN A 122 -18.64 -7.88 -7.29
C ASN A 122 -18.99 -9.35 -6.99
N HIS A 123 -20.15 -9.62 -6.37
CA HIS A 123 -20.66 -10.95 -6.07
C HIS A 123 -19.71 -11.82 -5.22
N PHE A 124 -18.91 -11.19 -4.36
CA PHE A 124 -18.03 -11.92 -3.45
C PHE A 124 -18.82 -12.49 -2.27
N SER A 125 -18.50 -13.73 -1.89
CA SER A 125 -19.12 -14.44 -0.77
C SER A 125 -18.39 -14.12 0.53
N ILE A 126 -18.78 -13.01 1.17
CA ILE A 126 -18.24 -12.54 2.45
C ILE A 126 -19.36 -12.52 3.49
N LYS A 127 -19.16 -13.19 4.63
CA LYS A 127 -20.17 -13.47 5.65
C LYS A 127 -20.48 -12.27 6.53
N ASP A 128 -19.45 -11.56 6.96
CA ASP A 128 -19.57 -10.50 7.96
C ASP A 128 -18.51 -9.40 7.77
N SER A 129 -18.62 -8.34 8.58
CA SER A 129 -17.71 -7.20 8.54
C SER A 129 -16.28 -7.56 8.96
N GLU A 130 -16.09 -8.58 9.79
CA GLU A 130 -14.75 -9.01 10.22
C GLU A 130 -14.01 -9.75 9.09
N GLU A 131 -14.73 -10.60 8.34
CA GLU A 131 -14.23 -11.25 7.14
C GLU A 131 -13.95 -10.21 6.04
N ALA A 132 -14.85 -9.23 5.85
CA ALA A 132 -14.63 -8.14 4.91
C ALA A 132 -13.37 -7.33 5.25
N LEU A 133 -13.17 -7.00 6.54
CA LEU A 133 -11.99 -6.29 7.00
C LEU A 133 -10.72 -7.13 6.81
N SER A 134 -10.79 -8.42 7.11
CA SER A 134 -9.67 -9.35 6.87
C SER A 134 -9.34 -9.45 5.38
N PHE A 135 -10.34 -9.48 4.51
CA PHE A 135 -10.16 -9.47 3.07
C PHE A 135 -9.57 -8.16 2.56
N LEU A 136 -9.94 -7.01 3.13
CA LEU A 136 -9.32 -5.72 2.82
C LEU A 136 -7.81 -5.78 3.05
N TYR A 137 -7.37 -6.21 4.22
CA TYR A 137 -5.94 -6.33 4.54
C TYR A 137 -5.23 -7.36 3.66
N PHE A 138 -5.90 -8.46 3.31
CA PHE A 138 -5.35 -9.42 2.36
C PHE A 138 -5.10 -8.78 0.98
N ILE A 139 -6.02 -7.97 0.48
CA ILE A 139 -5.85 -7.25 -0.79
C ILE A 139 -4.74 -6.20 -0.70
N MET A 140 -4.64 -5.49 0.44
CA MET A 140 -3.55 -4.52 0.67
C MET A 140 -2.19 -5.20 0.65
N ASP A 141 -2.06 -6.34 1.33
CA ASP A 141 -0.83 -7.14 1.34
C ASP A 141 -0.49 -7.66 -0.06
N LEU A 142 -1.48 -8.21 -0.79
CA LEU A 142 -1.30 -8.65 -2.18
C LEU A 142 -0.76 -7.53 -3.08
N VAL A 143 -1.31 -6.33 -2.99
CA VAL A 143 -0.88 -5.19 -3.81
C VAL A 143 0.54 -4.79 -3.44
N ILE A 144 0.84 -4.69 -2.16
CA ILE A 144 2.15 -4.21 -1.70
C ILE A 144 3.23 -5.24 -1.99
N THR A 145 3.00 -6.53 -1.74
CA THR A 145 3.94 -7.58 -2.13
C THR A 145 4.18 -7.56 -3.64
N SER A 146 3.13 -7.37 -4.46
CA SER A 146 3.30 -7.29 -5.92
C SER A 146 4.14 -6.08 -6.35
N LEU A 147 3.99 -4.93 -5.68
CA LEU A 147 4.82 -3.75 -5.94
C LEU A 147 6.26 -3.95 -5.42
N THR A 148 6.44 -4.57 -4.26
CA THR A 148 7.76 -4.95 -3.73
C THR A 148 8.49 -5.86 -4.71
N ASP A 149 7.83 -6.90 -5.21
CA ASP A 149 8.38 -7.82 -6.20
C ASP A 149 8.75 -7.08 -7.50
N CYS A 150 7.88 -6.18 -7.96
CA CYS A 150 8.13 -5.37 -9.15
C CYS A 150 9.37 -4.49 -9.01
N ILE A 151 9.51 -3.81 -7.86
CA ILE A 151 10.64 -2.91 -7.59
C ILE A 151 11.93 -3.72 -7.41
N ALA A 152 11.88 -4.80 -6.63
CA ALA A 152 13.05 -5.64 -6.33
C ALA A 152 13.61 -6.33 -7.57
N ASN A 153 12.74 -6.78 -8.49
CA ASN A 153 13.13 -7.48 -9.71
C ASN A 153 13.21 -6.57 -10.94
N ALA A 154 13.02 -5.25 -10.78
CA ALA A 154 12.96 -4.28 -11.88
C ALA A 154 12.02 -4.72 -13.02
N TRP A 155 10.83 -5.22 -12.65
CA TRP A 155 9.85 -5.72 -13.62
C TRP A 155 9.26 -4.59 -14.46
N THR A 156 8.99 -4.91 -15.73
CA THR A 156 8.12 -4.12 -16.59
C THR A 156 6.67 -4.24 -16.16
N THR A 157 5.82 -3.27 -16.53
CA THR A 157 4.36 -3.35 -16.33
C THR A 157 3.78 -4.68 -16.80
N LYS A 158 4.23 -5.20 -17.94
CA LYS A 158 3.76 -6.48 -18.49
C LYS A 158 4.08 -7.65 -17.56
N GLN A 159 5.28 -7.68 -16.96
CA GLN A 159 5.69 -8.75 -16.03
C GLN A 159 4.91 -8.67 -14.72
N LEU A 160 4.77 -7.46 -14.15
CA LEU A 160 3.96 -7.24 -12.96
C LEU A 160 2.50 -7.69 -13.16
N LEU A 161 1.87 -7.28 -14.26
CA LEU A 161 0.48 -7.65 -14.52
C LEU A 161 0.32 -9.14 -14.80
N HIS A 162 1.31 -9.76 -15.44
CA HIS A 162 1.29 -11.21 -15.67
C HIS A 162 1.32 -12.00 -14.37
N ASP A 163 2.20 -11.62 -13.43
CA ASP A 163 2.25 -12.22 -12.09
C ASP A 163 0.94 -11.96 -11.31
N TYR A 164 0.43 -10.73 -11.36
CA TYR A 164 -0.85 -10.37 -10.76
C TYR A 164 -2.01 -11.22 -11.30
N HIS A 165 -2.05 -11.51 -12.60
CA HIS A 165 -3.08 -12.37 -13.20
C HIS A 165 -3.04 -13.80 -12.69
N TYR A 166 -1.87 -14.35 -12.35
CA TYR A 166 -1.80 -15.64 -11.67
C TYR A 166 -2.43 -15.58 -10.28
N LYS A 167 -2.15 -14.53 -9.50
CA LYS A 167 -2.74 -14.31 -8.17
C LYS A 167 -4.27 -14.19 -8.26
N VAL A 168 -4.79 -13.41 -9.22
CA VAL A 168 -6.25 -13.29 -9.47
C VAL A 168 -6.87 -14.63 -9.84
N LYS A 169 -6.24 -15.39 -10.75
CA LYS A 169 -6.72 -16.72 -11.13
C LYS A 169 -6.84 -17.64 -9.91
N TRP A 170 -5.85 -17.64 -9.03
CA TRP A 170 -5.88 -18.45 -7.81
C TRP A 170 -7.00 -18.02 -6.86
N LEU A 171 -7.28 -16.72 -6.77
CA LEU A 171 -8.37 -16.21 -5.94
C LEU A 171 -9.76 -16.54 -6.49
N GLN A 172 -9.95 -16.47 -7.81
CA GLN A 172 -11.25 -16.68 -8.43
C GLN A 172 -11.61 -18.16 -8.59
N VAL A 173 -10.65 -18.99 -8.99
CA VAL A 173 -10.89 -20.40 -9.32
C VAL A 173 -10.49 -21.33 -8.17
N GLY A 174 -9.57 -20.89 -7.31
CA GLY A 174 -8.89 -21.76 -6.36
C GLY A 174 -7.84 -22.65 -7.03
N LEU A 175 -7.06 -23.36 -6.20
CA LEU A 175 -6.03 -24.31 -6.66
C LEU A 175 -6.51 -25.78 -6.60
N LYS A 176 -7.45 -26.08 -5.71
CA LYS A 176 -7.95 -27.44 -5.50
C LYS A 176 -8.95 -27.80 -6.58
N ARG A 177 -8.70 -28.89 -7.31
CA ARG A 177 -9.69 -29.45 -8.24
C ARG A 177 -10.85 -30.00 -7.41
N ARG A 178 -12.08 -29.66 -7.80
CA ARG A 178 -13.27 -30.31 -7.23
C ARG A 178 -13.31 -31.72 -7.83
N GLU A 179 -13.08 -32.72 -6.99
CA GLU A 179 -13.31 -34.14 -7.30
C GLU A 179 -14.81 -34.44 -7.35
#